data_AF-A0A852LYF2-F1
#
_entry.id   AF-A0A852LYF2-F1
#
_cell.length_a   1.000
_cell.length_b   1.000
_cell.length_c   1.000
_cell.angle_alpha   90.00
_cell.angle_beta   90.00
_cell.angle_gamma   90.00
#
_symmetry.space_group_name_H-M   'P 1'
#
loop_
_entity.id
_entity.type
_entity.pdbx_description
1 polymer ?
#
loop_
_entity_poly.entity_id
_entity_poly.type
_entity_poly.pdbx_seq_one_letter_code
_entity_poly.pdbx_strand_id
1 'polypeptide(L)'
;GIWGIGVATEKANLNQVPLGQDVHSLVLRNDGTLYYNKEEKNKLPVNSLPQEGDVVGITYDHVELNVYLNGRNMHCPASGIRGTVYPVVYVDDSAILDCQFSDFFHPPPPGFEKILFEQQIF
;
A
#
# COMPACT_ATOMS: atom_id res chain seq x y z
N GLY A 1 -10.44 -8.29 -10.72
CA GLY A 1 -10.96 -8.19 -9.35
C GLY A 1 -10.65 -6.83 -8.74
N ILE A 2 -11.20 -6.60 -7.56
CA ILE A 2 -11.06 -5.37 -6.78
C ILE A 2 -10.00 -5.60 -5.71
N TRP A 3 -9.05 -4.68 -5.58
CA TRP A 3 -8.01 -4.78 -4.57
C TRP A 3 -7.40 -3.42 -4.23
N GLY A 4 -6.69 -3.37 -3.12
CA GLY A 4 -5.82 -2.25 -2.81
C GLY A 4 -4.84 -2.57 -1.70
N ILE A 5 -3.77 -1.80 -1.65
CA ILE A 5 -2.64 -1.97 -0.74
C ILE A 5 -2.22 -0.62 -0.15
N GLY A 6 -1.71 -0.61 1.07
CA GLY A 6 -1.18 0.60 1.69
C GLY A 6 -1.00 0.45 3.19
N VAL A 7 -1.41 1.47 3.95
CA VAL A 7 -1.32 1.48 5.41
C VAL A 7 -2.67 1.79 6.06
N ALA A 8 -2.92 1.19 7.22
CA ALA A 8 -4.10 1.46 8.03
C ALA A 8 -3.80 1.44 9.53
N THR A 9 -4.61 2.17 10.30
CA THR A 9 -4.63 2.05 11.76
C THR A 9 -5.47 0.85 12.19
N GLU A 10 -5.30 0.36 13.42
CA GLU A 10 -6.14 -0.71 14.01
C GLU A 10 -7.65 -0.40 14.03
N LYS A 11 -8.03 0.87 13.85
CA LYS A 11 -9.43 1.34 13.83
C LYS A 11 -10.10 1.21 12.46
N ALA A 12 -9.37 0.82 11.41
CA ALA A 12 -9.93 0.67 10.08
C ALA A 12 -10.97 -0.45 10.05
N ASN A 13 -12.12 -0.19 9.41
CA ASN A 13 -13.11 -1.23 9.15
C ASN A 13 -12.63 -2.14 8.00
N LEU A 14 -12.08 -3.32 8.34
CA LEU A 14 -11.53 -4.25 7.36
C LEU A 14 -12.58 -4.92 6.45
N ASN A 15 -13.87 -4.80 6.76
CA ASN A 15 -14.95 -5.26 5.87
C ASN A 15 -15.36 -4.19 4.83
N GLN A 16 -14.78 -2.99 4.90
CA GLN A 16 -15.08 -1.91 3.97
C GLN A 16 -14.22 -2.07 2.70
N VAL A 17 -14.89 -2.31 1.57
CA VAL A 17 -14.27 -2.36 0.25
C VAL A 17 -14.90 -1.27 -0.65
N PRO A 18 -14.12 -0.35 -1.25
CA PRO A 18 -12.66 -0.20 -1.09
C PRO A 18 -12.28 0.53 0.22
N LEU A 19 -11.07 0.28 0.73
CA LEU A 19 -10.47 1.10 1.80
C LEU A 19 -10.13 2.53 1.32
N GLY A 20 -9.70 3.40 2.23
CA GLY A 20 -9.43 4.82 1.97
C GLY A 20 -10.67 5.71 2.05
N GLN A 21 -11.76 5.21 2.64
CA GLN A 21 -13.02 5.96 2.80
C GLN A 21 -13.13 6.71 4.14
N ASP A 22 -12.10 6.65 4.97
CA ASP A 22 -12.04 7.29 6.27
C ASP A 22 -10.60 7.68 6.60
N VAL A 23 -10.39 8.24 7.79
CA VAL A 23 -9.08 8.66 8.30
C VAL A 23 -8.20 7.49 8.77
N HIS A 24 -8.69 6.25 8.69
CA HIS A 24 -8.02 5.07 9.24
C HIS A 24 -7.26 4.27 8.19
N SER A 25 -7.32 4.64 6.91
CA SER A 25 -6.64 3.94 5.83
C SER A 25 -6.19 4.88 4.71
N LEU A 26 -4.95 4.69 4.23
CA LEU A 26 -4.39 5.29 3.03
C LEU A 26 -3.96 4.15 2.10
N VAL A 27 -4.59 4.03 0.93
CA VAL A 27 -4.41 2.88 0.05
C VAL A 27 -4.30 3.27 -1.41
N LEU A 28 -3.43 2.59 -2.15
CA LEU A 28 -3.47 2.49 -3.60
C LEU A 28 -4.58 1.49 -3.97
N ARG A 29 -5.51 1.89 -4.84
CA ARG A 29 -6.55 1.01 -5.36
C ARG A 29 -6.16 0.40 -6.70
N ASN A 30 -6.85 -0.66 -7.11
CA ASN A 30 -6.62 -1.35 -8.38
C ASN A 30 -6.74 -0.48 -9.64
N ASP A 31 -7.37 0.70 -9.55
CA ASP A 31 -7.47 1.69 -10.63
C ASP A 31 -6.27 2.66 -10.67
N GLY A 32 -5.24 2.41 -9.86
CA GLY A 32 -4.03 3.22 -9.77
C GLY A 32 -4.17 4.48 -8.91
N THR A 33 -5.30 4.68 -8.21
CA THR A 33 -5.56 5.89 -7.44
C THR A 33 -5.23 5.70 -5.96
N LEU A 34 -4.50 6.64 -5.37
CA LEU A 34 -4.24 6.71 -3.93
C LEU A 34 -5.41 7.43 -3.24
N TYR A 35 -6.04 6.79 -2.26
CA TYR A 35 -7.18 7.31 -1.53
C TYR A 35 -6.94 7.37 -0.02
N TYR A 36 -7.35 8.49 0.57
CA TYR A 36 -7.43 8.68 2.03
C TYR A 36 -8.62 9.59 2.35
N ASN A 37 -9.42 9.22 3.35
CA ASN A 37 -10.57 10.00 3.80
C ASN A 37 -11.54 10.40 2.67
N LYS A 38 -11.84 9.44 1.77
CA LYS A 38 -12.71 9.61 0.58
C LYS A 38 -12.18 10.57 -0.49
N GLU A 39 -10.94 11.03 -0.36
CA GLU A 39 -10.30 11.94 -1.30
C GLU A 39 -9.20 11.22 -2.08
N GLU A 40 -9.19 11.44 -3.38
CA GLU A 40 -8.06 11.12 -4.24
C GLU A 40 -6.87 12.00 -3.85
N LYS A 41 -5.76 11.37 -3.46
CA LYS A 41 -4.54 12.06 -3.04
C LYS A 41 -3.52 12.16 -4.15
N ASN A 42 -3.44 11.11 -4.97
CA ASN A 42 -2.58 11.06 -6.14
C ASN A 42 -3.03 9.91 -7.04
N LYS A 43 -2.46 9.81 -8.24
CA LYS A 43 -2.80 8.77 -9.21
C LYS A 43 -1.61 8.35 -10.04
N LEU A 44 -1.48 7.05 -10.27
CA LEU A 44 -0.49 6.50 -11.18
C LEU A 44 -0.73 7.00 -12.61
N PRO A 45 0.33 7.20 -13.41
CA PRO A 45 0.21 7.47 -14.84
C PRO A 45 -0.63 6.38 -15.53
N VAL A 46 -1.47 6.77 -16.50
CA VAL A 46 -2.41 5.85 -17.20
C VAL A 46 -1.69 4.67 -17.85
N ASN A 47 -0.46 4.87 -18.33
CA ASN A 47 0.37 3.83 -18.94
C ASN A 47 1.07 2.90 -17.93
N SER A 48 0.80 3.08 -16.63
CA SER A 48 1.44 2.37 -15.52
C SER A 48 0.40 1.82 -14.54
N LEU A 49 -0.79 1.49 -15.02
CA LEU A 49 -1.80 0.79 -14.24
C LEU A 49 -1.34 -0.65 -13.97
N PRO A 50 -1.29 -1.09 -12.69
CA PRO A 50 -0.85 -2.44 -12.37
C PRO A 50 -1.72 -3.51 -13.04
N GLN A 51 -1.08 -4.53 -13.59
CA GLN A 51 -1.70 -5.68 -14.25
C GLN A 51 -1.48 -6.96 -13.43
N GLU A 52 -2.21 -8.02 -13.78
CA GLU A 52 -1.99 -9.35 -13.21
C GLU A 52 -0.54 -9.81 -13.47
N GLY A 53 0.13 -10.28 -12.42
CA GLY A 53 1.54 -10.67 -12.44
C GLY A 53 2.53 -9.56 -12.12
N ASP A 54 2.10 -8.29 -12.03
CA ASP A 54 2.96 -7.20 -11.59
C ASP A 54 3.27 -7.29 -10.08
N VAL A 55 4.45 -6.81 -9.71
CA VAL A 55 4.86 -6.63 -8.31
C VAL A 55 4.74 -5.16 -7.95
N VAL A 56 3.85 -4.85 -7.00
CA VAL A 56 3.68 -3.50 -6.47
C VAL A 56 4.44 -3.35 -5.15
N GLY A 57 5.41 -2.46 -5.11
CA GLY A 57 6.17 -2.12 -3.91
C GLY A 57 5.62 -0.87 -3.22
N ILE A 58 5.60 -0.87 -1.89
CA ILE A 58 5.18 0.27 -1.07
C ILE A 58 6.32 0.64 -0.13
N THR A 59 6.65 1.94 -0.08
CA THR A 59 7.51 2.52 0.94
C THR A 59 6.70 3.46 1.82
N TYR A 60 7.02 3.51 3.11
CA TYR A 60 6.33 4.37 4.07
C TYR A 60 7.28 4.79 5.20
N ASP A 61 7.41 6.09 5.46
CA ASP A 61 8.34 6.67 6.46
C ASP A 61 7.64 7.59 7.48
N HIS A 62 6.31 7.53 7.56
CA HIS A 62 5.42 8.44 8.29
C HIS A 62 5.29 9.87 7.73
N VAL A 63 6.17 10.31 6.82
CA VAL A 63 5.98 11.55 6.07
C VAL A 63 5.12 11.29 4.85
N GLU A 64 5.44 10.25 4.09
CA GLU A 64 4.71 9.86 2.89
C GLU A 64 4.66 8.34 2.65
N LEU A 65 3.64 7.95 1.89
CA LEU A 65 3.57 6.66 1.20
C LEU A 65 3.97 6.88 -0.26
N ASN A 66 4.82 6.02 -0.81
CA ASN A 66 5.14 6.05 -2.24
C ASN A 66 5.03 4.66 -2.90
N VAL A 67 4.73 4.65 -4.19
CA VAL A 67 4.41 3.45 -4.96
C VAL A 67 5.53 3.12 -5.95
N TYR A 68 5.85 1.82 -6.03
CA TYR A 68 6.76 1.24 -7.01
C TYR A 68 6.02 0.17 -7.82
N LEU A 69 6.27 0.12 -9.12
CA LEU A 69 5.75 -0.93 -10.00
C LEU A 69 6.91 -1.66 -10.64
N ASN A 70 7.02 -2.97 -10.42
CA ASN A 70 8.11 -3.81 -10.91
C ASN A 70 9.50 -3.22 -10.59
N GLY A 71 9.67 -2.72 -9.37
CA GLY A 71 10.90 -2.11 -8.87
C GLY A 71 11.16 -0.67 -9.34
N ARG A 72 10.30 -0.08 -10.18
CA ARG A 72 10.43 1.30 -10.65
C ARG A 72 9.59 2.25 -9.80
N ASN A 73 10.20 3.35 -9.37
CA ASN A 73 9.49 4.39 -8.63
C ASN A 73 8.46 5.07 -9.54
N MET A 74 7.21 5.13 -9.10
CA MET A 74 6.12 5.76 -9.84
C MET A 74 6.04 7.27 -9.63
N HIS A 75 6.85 7.82 -8.73
CA HIS A 75 6.84 9.22 -8.32
C HIS A 75 5.43 9.71 -7.98
N CYS A 76 4.68 8.86 -7.27
CA CYS A 76 3.28 9.06 -6.93
C CYS A 76 3.12 9.01 -5.39
N PRO A 77 3.64 10.01 -4.66
CA PRO A 77 3.56 10.02 -3.21
C PRO A 77 2.17 10.49 -2.73
N ALA A 78 1.80 10.06 -1.53
CA ALA A 78 0.70 10.61 -0.75
C ALA A 78 1.15 10.84 0.69
N SER A 79 0.73 11.96 1.30
CA SER A 79 1.06 12.27 2.70
C SER A 79 0.62 11.17 3.65
N GLY A 80 1.49 10.83 4.61
CA GLY A 80 1.21 9.80 5.61
C GLY A 80 0.03 10.13 6.52
N ILE A 81 -0.48 9.10 7.20
CA ILE A 81 -1.62 9.22 8.12
C ILE A 81 -1.14 9.17 9.58
N ARG A 82 -1.97 9.68 10.48
CA ARG A 82 -1.64 9.78 11.91
C ARG A 82 -1.90 8.46 12.64
N GLY A 83 -1.10 8.23 13.69
CA GLY A 83 -1.24 7.10 14.60
C GLY A 83 -0.32 5.93 14.24
N THR A 84 -0.39 4.86 15.03
CA THR A 84 0.27 3.60 14.71
C THR A 84 -0.43 2.96 13.52
N VAL A 85 0.35 2.62 12.49
CA VAL A 85 -0.16 2.05 11.25
C VAL A 85 0.51 0.72 10.94
N TYR A 86 -0.21 -0.10 10.19
CA TYR A 86 0.20 -1.41 9.73
C TYR A 86 0.00 -1.49 8.22
N PRO A 87 0.79 -2.31 7.51
CA PRO A 87 0.47 -2.67 6.14
C PRO A 87 -0.94 -3.26 6.07
N VAL A 88 -1.70 -2.85 5.07
CA VAL A 88 -3.06 -3.36 4.82
C VAL A 88 -3.21 -3.74 3.36
N VAL A 89 -3.96 -4.81 3.13
CA VAL A 89 -4.43 -5.25 1.83
C VAL A 89 -5.92 -5.58 1.94
N TYR A 90 -6.69 -5.29 0.89
CA TYR A 90 -8.05 -5.79 0.74
C TYR A 90 -8.22 -6.40 -0.65
N VAL A 91 -9.10 -7.38 -0.74
CA VAL A 91 -9.47 -8.06 -1.98
C VAL A 91 -10.98 -8.26 -2.03
N ASP A 92 -11.53 -8.18 -3.24
CA ASP A 92 -12.90 -8.55 -3.58
C ASP A 92 -12.95 -8.91 -5.08
N ASP A 93 -14.08 -9.42 -5.57
CA ASP A 93 -14.28 -9.80 -6.98
C ASP A 93 -13.17 -10.74 -7.51
N SER A 94 -12.96 -11.83 -6.78
CA SER A 94 -11.99 -12.90 -7.11
C SER A 94 -10.52 -12.46 -7.23
N ALA A 95 -10.15 -11.27 -6.74
CA ALA A 95 -8.75 -10.86 -6.70
C ALA A 95 -7.94 -11.72 -5.72
N ILE A 96 -6.73 -12.08 -6.12
CA ILE A 96 -5.75 -12.82 -5.30
C ILE A 96 -4.48 -11.98 -5.26
N LEU A 97 -3.94 -11.75 -4.06
CA LEU A 97 -2.65 -11.10 -3.87
C LEU A 97 -1.78 -11.94 -2.94
N ASP A 98 -0.52 -12.12 -3.35
CA ASP A 98 0.53 -12.69 -2.52
C ASP A 98 1.38 -11.56 -1.94
N CYS A 99 1.61 -11.59 -0.62
CA CYS A 99 2.38 -10.56 0.07
C CYS A 99 3.81 -11.04 0.37
N GLN A 100 4.79 -10.17 0.13
CA GLN A 100 6.18 -10.37 0.54
C GLN A 100 6.55 -9.32 1.58
N PHE A 101 6.90 -9.76 2.78
CA PHE A 101 7.45 -8.90 3.84
C PHE A 101 8.95 -9.17 4.09
N SER A 102 9.51 -10.18 3.42
CA SER A 102 10.92 -10.49 3.31
C SER A 102 11.21 -11.05 1.91
N ASP A 103 12.48 -11.21 1.57
CA ASP A 103 12.92 -11.91 0.34
C ASP A 103 12.25 -11.36 -0.93
N PHE A 104 12.22 -10.03 -1.03
CA PHE A 104 11.48 -9.30 -2.07
C PHE A 104 11.97 -9.62 -3.49
N PHE A 105 11.04 -9.68 -4.45
CA PHE A 105 11.37 -9.75 -5.88
C PHE A 105 12.20 -8.55 -6.37
N HIS A 106 12.02 -7.39 -5.76
CA HIS A 106 12.79 -6.18 -6.02
C HIS A 106 13.41 -5.66 -4.72
N PRO A 107 14.69 -5.24 -4.71
CA PRO A 107 15.34 -4.77 -3.50
C PRO A 107 14.64 -3.53 -2.95
N PRO A 108 14.59 -3.36 -1.61
CA PRO A 108 14.10 -2.13 -1.00
C PRO A 108 14.86 -0.91 -1.54
N PRO A 109 14.17 0.22 -1.79
CA PRO A 109 14.82 1.46 -2.17
C PRO A 109 15.80 1.95 -1.08
N PRO A 110 16.81 2.76 -1.44
CA PRO A 110 17.75 3.31 -0.46
C PRO A 110 17.03 4.03 0.69
N GLY A 111 17.42 3.70 1.94
CA GLY A 111 16.80 4.26 3.14
C GLY A 111 15.59 3.49 3.66
N PHE A 112 15.11 2.48 2.93
CA PHE A 112 14.04 1.58 3.36
C PHE A 112 14.57 0.17 3.57
N GLU A 113 14.00 -0.52 4.55
CA GLU A 113 14.28 -1.93 4.84
C GLU A 113 12.95 -2.67 5.02
N LYS A 114 13.03 -4.01 5.13
CA LYS A 114 11.86 -4.82 5.49
C LYS A 114 11.33 -4.42 6.87
N ILE A 115 10.05 -4.69 7.10
CA ILE A 115 9.45 -4.56 8.42
C ILE A 115 10.17 -5.52 9.36
N LEU A 116 10.72 -4.97 10.45
CA LEU A 116 11.36 -5.76 11.49
C LEU A 116 10.29 -6.24 12.46
N PHE A 117 10.28 -7.54 12.71
CA PHE A 117 9.47 -8.13 13.77
C PHE A 117 10.28 -8.10 15.06
N GLU A 118 9.76 -7.41 16.06
CA GLU A 118 10.36 -7.46 17.40
C GLU A 118 10.15 -8.87 17.96
N GLN A 119 11.24 -9.63 18.13
CA GLN A 119 11.20 -10.92 18.79
C GLN A 119 11.14 -10.68 20.30
N GLN A 120 10.02 -11.01 20.94
CA GLN A 120 9.99 -11.17 22.39
C GLN A 120 10.79 -12.42 22.75
N ILE A 121 12.01 -12.21 23.23
CA ILE A 121 12.85 -13.25 23.82
C ILE A 121 12.27 -13.49 25.22
N PHE A 122 11.39 -14.49 25.35
CA PHE A 122 10.96 -14.99 26.66
C PHE A 122 12.01 -15.92 27.25
#